data_AF-A0A5N6VEY4-F1
#
_entry.id   AF-A0A5N6VEY4-F1
#
_cell.length_a   1.000
_cell.length_b   1.000
_cell.length_c   1.000
_cell.angle_alpha   90.00
_cell.angle_beta   90.00
_cell.angle_gamma   90.00
#
_symmetry.space_group_name_H-M   'P 1'
#
loop_
_entity.id
_entity.type
_entity.pdbx_description
1 polymer ?
#
loop_
_entity_poly.entity_id
_entity_poly.type
_entity_poly.pdbx_seq_one_letter_code
_entity_poly.pdbx_strand_id
1 'polypeptide(L)'
;MGSVPRIPEDPGLPPLHASPVRILVQTLTHLVPSDGVAGDEDPFGDRIISMLDRICKHTWNVEFEPGAFRWYTYGDEFGYNNRPCFFLVDYGNASNDDDVPVISYEWTEEEFKPMPELLQSKDVQDELKELPFTPQPYEQERPPVRETVRTRLRRAQGIPMEELHYMKEHPEDMAWLERKVKPRFWSQFLAQLNSHYKAKEEEKTLQSLHVTTTICKLIIVDFYEDVQNVTNVVSLMKTRNSISLDLLEMQEVIQVLCHRRLSNHAIL
;
A
#
# COMPACT_ATOMS: atom_id res chain seq x y z
N MET A 1 2.20 26.43 19.35
CA MET A 1 3.45 26.58 18.59
C MET A 1 4.28 25.33 18.85
N GLY A 2 4.12 24.32 17.99
CA GLY A 2 4.87 23.07 18.12
C GLY A 2 6.29 23.28 17.61
N SER A 3 7.27 23.00 18.45
CA SER A 3 8.68 22.98 18.09
C SER A 3 8.93 21.94 17.01
N VAL A 4 9.41 22.40 15.85
CA VAL A 4 9.98 21.54 14.80
C VAL A 4 11.10 20.70 15.45
N PRO A 5 11.13 19.37 15.26
CA PRO A 5 12.25 18.57 15.72
C PRO A 5 13.52 19.10 15.04
N ARG A 6 14.45 19.62 15.84
CA ARG A 6 15.80 19.90 15.35
C ARG A 6 16.47 18.56 15.22
N ILE A 7 16.84 18.18 14.00
CA ILE A 7 17.85 17.14 13.78
C ILE A 7 19.02 17.50 14.70
N PRO A 8 19.52 16.58 15.55
CA PRO A 8 20.71 16.85 16.34
C PRO A 8 21.82 17.29 15.39
N GLU A 9 22.36 18.49 15.58
CA GLU A 9 23.62 18.87 14.96
C GLU A 9 24.67 17.90 15.51
N ASP A 10 24.94 16.81 14.78
CA ASP A 10 26.03 15.91 15.08
C ASP A 10 27.34 16.72 14.93
N PRO A 11 28.13 16.92 15.99
CA PRO A 11 29.36 17.70 15.92
C PRO A 11 30.48 17.02 15.10
N GLY A 12 30.22 15.89 14.44
CA GLY A 12 31.22 15.07 13.76
C GLY A 12 31.60 15.48 12.33
N LEU A 13 30.70 15.99 11.50
CA LEU A 13 31.00 16.35 10.10
C LEU A 13 30.13 17.53 9.65
N PRO A 14 30.72 18.64 9.15
CA PRO A 14 29.92 19.70 8.56
C PRO A 14 29.16 19.15 7.34
N PRO A 15 27.89 19.53 7.13
CA PRO A 15 27.19 19.19 5.91
C PRO A 15 28.00 19.68 4.70
N LEU A 16 28.11 18.87 3.64
CA LEU A 16 28.87 19.26 2.44
C LEU A 16 28.31 20.55 1.82
N HIS A 17 27.01 20.80 2.01
CA HIS A 17 26.34 22.05 1.67
C HIS A 17 25.61 22.65 2.88
N ALA A 18 25.86 23.94 3.16
CA ALA A 18 25.17 24.70 4.20
C ALA A 18 23.70 24.93 3.84
N SER A 19 22.82 25.00 4.85
CA SER A 19 21.41 25.38 4.68
C SER A 19 21.23 26.91 4.75
N PRO A 20 20.19 27.48 4.09
CA PRO A 20 19.19 26.81 3.26
C PRO A 20 19.73 26.43 1.88
N VAL A 21 19.31 25.28 1.36
CA VAL A 21 19.69 24.80 0.02
C VAL A 21 18.60 23.91 -0.57
N ARG A 22 18.45 23.98 -1.89
CA ARG A 22 17.54 23.17 -2.70
C ARG A 22 18.35 22.28 -3.62
N ILE A 23 18.08 20.98 -3.58
CA ILE A 23 18.73 19.98 -4.42
C ILE A 23 17.74 19.50 -5.48
N LEU A 24 18.11 19.66 -6.74
CA LEU A 24 17.36 19.18 -7.90
C LEU A 24 18.09 18.00 -8.53
N VAL A 25 17.44 16.84 -8.60
CA VAL A 25 18.00 15.66 -9.26
C VAL A 25 17.13 15.29 -10.44
N GLN A 26 17.74 15.14 -11.61
CA GLN A 26 17.12 14.49 -12.77
C GLN A 26 17.60 13.04 -12.86
N THR A 27 16.69 12.14 -13.26
CA THR A 27 17.05 10.78 -13.65
C THR A 27 16.04 10.21 -14.65
N LEU A 28 16.17 8.92 -14.97
CA LEU A 28 15.18 8.17 -15.72
C LEU A 28 14.39 7.24 -14.80
N THR A 29 13.09 7.11 -15.04
CA THR A 29 12.16 6.33 -14.21
C THR A 29 12.62 4.91 -13.87
N HIS A 30 13.35 4.25 -14.77
CA HIS A 30 13.86 2.88 -14.57
C HIS A 30 15.17 2.81 -13.78
N LEU A 31 15.92 3.91 -13.69
CA LEU A 31 17.16 4.04 -12.92
C LEU A 31 16.92 4.45 -11.47
N VAL A 32 15.67 4.79 -11.13
CA VAL A 32 15.28 5.08 -9.75
C VAL A 32 15.45 3.79 -8.94
N PRO A 33 16.27 3.81 -7.86
CA PRO A 33 16.56 2.63 -7.05
C PRO A 33 15.32 2.15 -6.30
N SER A 34 15.33 0.89 -5.88
CA SER A 34 14.26 0.26 -5.09
C SER A 34 14.94 -0.73 -4.17
N ASP A 35 15.14 -0.35 -2.90
CA ASP A 35 15.93 -1.14 -1.94
C ASP A 35 15.05 -1.98 -1.00
N GLY A 36 13.72 -1.97 -1.18
CA GLY A 36 12.78 -2.72 -0.35
C GLY A 36 12.56 -2.11 1.05
N VAL A 37 12.88 -0.83 1.25
CA VAL A 37 12.67 -0.07 2.48
C VAL A 37 11.18 0.05 2.81
N ALA A 38 10.32 0.29 1.81
CA ALA A 38 8.87 0.39 2.01
C ALA A 38 8.14 -0.96 1.93
N GLY A 39 8.88 -2.06 1.73
CA GLY A 39 8.33 -3.40 1.50
C GLY A 39 7.74 -3.61 0.09
N ASP A 40 7.45 -4.86 -0.25
CA ASP A 40 6.96 -5.25 -1.58
C ASP A 40 5.55 -4.72 -1.90
N GLU A 41 4.83 -4.23 -0.88
CA GLU A 41 3.45 -3.75 -1.00
C GLU A 41 3.34 -2.31 -1.56
N ASP A 42 4.41 -1.50 -1.44
CA ASP A 42 4.47 -0.16 -2.01
C ASP A 42 5.75 0.10 -2.84
N PRO A 43 5.85 -0.48 -4.05
CA PRO A 43 7.01 -0.28 -4.93
C PRO A 43 7.21 1.18 -5.35
N PHE A 44 6.15 1.99 -5.32
CA PHE A 44 6.25 3.42 -5.61
C PHE A 44 6.91 4.15 -4.45
N GLY A 45 6.38 3.98 -3.23
CA GLY A 45 6.95 4.57 -2.02
C GLY A 45 8.40 4.15 -1.80
N ASP A 46 8.72 2.88 -2.04
CA ASP A 46 10.09 2.36 -1.95
C ASP A 46 11.05 3.15 -2.84
N ARG A 47 10.70 3.32 -4.11
CA ARG A 47 11.51 4.07 -5.08
C ARG A 47 11.74 5.52 -4.68
N ILE A 48 10.69 6.17 -4.19
CA ILE A 48 10.77 7.55 -3.72
C ILE A 48 11.73 7.64 -2.53
N ILE A 49 11.52 6.84 -1.49
CA ILE A 49 12.32 6.87 -0.26
C ILE A 49 13.78 6.52 -0.56
N SER A 50 14.02 5.48 -1.36
CA SER A 50 15.38 5.08 -1.78
C SER A 50 16.13 6.20 -2.50
N MET A 51 15.46 6.96 -3.37
CA MET A 51 16.09 8.10 -4.04
C MET A 51 16.35 9.26 -3.07
N LEU A 52 15.36 9.63 -2.25
CA LEU A 52 15.49 10.73 -1.29
C LEU A 52 16.62 10.47 -0.28
N ASP A 53 16.74 9.24 0.22
CA ASP A 53 17.81 8.83 1.13
C ASP A 53 19.19 8.99 0.50
N ARG A 54 19.35 8.60 -0.77
CA ARG A 54 20.61 8.81 -1.50
C ARG A 54 20.94 10.28 -1.68
N ILE A 55 19.95 11.12 -2.00
CA ILE A 55 20.14 12.57 -2.11
C ILE A 55 20.60 13.15 -0.77
N CYS A 56 19.96 12.75 0.33
CA CYS A 56 20.29 13.22 1.66
C CYS A 56 21.71 12.79 2.08
N LYS A 57 22.06 11.53 1.85
CA LYS A 57 23.40 11.00 2.12
C LYS A 57 24.47 11.69 1.30
N HIS A 58 24.21 11.92 0.01
CA HIS A 58 25.15 12.60 -0.87
C HIS A 58 25.39 14.06 -0.47
N THR A 59 24.33 14.78 -0.08
CA THR A 59 24.39 16.23 0.10
C THR A 59 24.76 16.64 1.53
N TRP A 60 24.22 15.95 2.53
CA TRP A 60 24.36 16.33 3.94
C TRP A 60 24.96 15.20 4.80
N ASN A 61 25.27 14.04 4.21
CA ASN A 61 25.78 12.86 4.91
C ASN A 61 24.85 12.39 6.05
N VAL A 62 23.54 12.46 5.82
CA VAL A 62 22.50 12.00 6.74
C VAL A 62 21.48 11.13 6.00
N GLU A 63 20.78 10.27 6.73
CA GLU A 63 19.66 9.51 6.20
C GLU A 63 18.44 10.41 5.97
N PHE A 64 17.58 10.03 5.04
CA PHE A 64 16.33 10.76 4.83
C PHE A 64 15.35 10.54 5.99
N GLU A 65 14.96 11.62 6.66
CA GLU A 65 13.97 11.61 7.72
C GLU A 65 12.67 12.30 7.25
N PRO A 66 11.53 11.56 7.18
CA PRO A 66 10.25 12.13 6.82
C PRO A 66 9.86 13.30 7.75
N GLY A 67 9.54 14.45 7.16
CA GLY A 67 9.12 15.65 7.88
C GLY A 67 10.27 16.59 8.28
N ALA A 68 11.52 16.13 8.27
CA ALA A 68 12.68 17.00 8.44
C ALA A 68 13.10 17.69 7.13
N PHE A 69 12.94 16.97 6.01
CA PHE A 69 13.15 17.47 4.66
C PHE A 69 11.82 17.72 3.95
N ARG A 70 11.75 18.77 3.15
CA ARG A 70 10.64 18.99 2.22
C ARG A 70 11.05 18.44 0.86
N TRP A 71 10.14 17.77 0.17
CA TRP A 71 10.47 17.14 -1.10
C TRP A 71 9.29 17.16 -2.07
N TYR A 72 9.64 17.14 -3.36
CA TYR A 72 8.68 17.08 -4.47
C TYR A 72 9.22 16.17 -5.57
N THR A 73 8.29 15.56 -6.32
CA THR A 73 8.64 14.77 -7.50
C THR A 73 7.87 15.25 -8.72
N TYR A 74 8.52 15.17 -9.88
CA TYR A 74 7.91 15.45 -11.17
C TYR A 74 8.25 14.34 -12.16
N GLY A 75 7.28 13.93 -12.99
CA GLY A 75 7.49 12.85 -13.96
C GLY A 75 7.73 11.48 -13.32
N ASP A 76 7.33 11.28 -12.06
CA ASP A 76 7.44 10.05 -11.26
C ASP A 76 6.52 8.91 -11.73
N GLU A 77 6.23 8.87 -13.03
CA GLU A 77 5.42 7.83 -13.67
C GLU A 77 6.24 6.53 -13.86
N PHE A 78 6.66 5.89 -12.77
CA PHE A 78 7.52 4.69 -12.75
C PHE A 78 6.93 3.47 -13.48
N GLY A 79 5.63 3.48 -13.77
CA GLY A 79 4.99 2.53 -14.67
C GLY A 79 5.48 2.64 -16.12
N TYR A 80 6.20 3.70 -16.50
CA TYR A 80 6.93 3.81 -17.76
C TYR A 80 8.44 3.67 -17.56
N ASN A 81 9.10 3.11 -18.58
CA ASN A 81 10.56 3.09 -18.65
C ASN A 81 11.05 4.29 -19.47
N ASN A 82 12.31 4.66 -19.26
CA ASN A 82 13.02 5.68 -20.05
C ASN A 82 12.30 7.04 -20.12
N ARG A 83 11.64 7.45 -19.03
CA ARG A 83 11.09 8.81 -18.92
C ARG A 83 11.92 9.63 -17.96
N PRO A 84 12.22 10.91 -18.28
CA PRO A 84 12.79 11.82 -17.30
C PRO A 84 11.87 11.94 -16.10
N CYS A 85 12.44 11.83 -14.91
CA CYS A 85 11.79 12.18 -13.66
C CYS A 85 12.74 13.03 -12.82
N PHE A 86 12.15 13.86 -11.96
CA PHE A 86 12.86 14.84 -11.16
C PHE A 86 12.48 14.68 -9.70
N PHE A 87 13.48 14.89 -8.85
CA PHE A 87 13.35 14.92 -7.40
C PHE A 87 13.87 16.26 -6.92
N LEU A 88 13.10 16.90 -6.06
CA LEU A 88 13.47 18.14 -5.40
C LEU A 88 13.54 17.87 -3.91
N VAL A 89 14.63 18.26 -3.25
CA VAL A 89 14.80 18.15 -1.80
C VAL A 89 15.27 19.48 -1.24
N ASP A 90 14.50 20.01 -0.31
CA ASP A 90 14.74 21.28 0.34
C ASP A 90 15.10 21.06 1.80
N TYR A 91 16.16 21.75 2.24
CA TYR A 91 16.59 21.74 3.64
C TYR A 91 16.86 23.14 4.18
N GLY A 92 16.45 23.38 5.43
CA GLY A 92 16.54 24.67 6.11
C GLY A 92 15.34 25.58 5.89
N ASN A 93 15.45 26.81 6.35
CA ASN A 93 14.43 27.85 6.20
C ASN A 93 15.07 29.09 5.58
N ALA A 94 14.33 29.78 4.73
CA ALA A 94 14.74 31.03 4.11
C ALA A 94 13.67 32.10 4.37
N SER A 95 14.10 33.35 4.52
CA SER A 95 13.18 34.49 4.56
C SER A 95 12.76 34.96 3.16
N ASN A 96 13.56 34.61 2.15
CA ASN A 96 13.34 34.91 0.75
C ASN A 96 13.75 33.69 -0.09
N ASP A 97 12.81 33.17 -0.88
CA ASP A 97 13.03 31.94 -1.66
C ASP A 97 14.01 32.18 -2.82
N ASP A 98 14.07 33.41 -3.36
CA ASP A 98 14.96 33.78 -4.49
C ASP A 98 16.45 33.68 -4.13
N ASP A 99 16.78 33.75 -2.83
CA ASP A 99 18.15 33.69 -2.33
C ASP A 99 18.62 32.24 -2.07
N VAL A 100 17.73 31.25 -2.22
CA VAL A 100 18.06 29.85 -1.94
C VAL A 100 18.85 29.26 -3.13
N PRO A 101 20.09 28.82 -2.92
CA PRO A 101 20.86 28.18 -4.00
C PRO A 101 20.20 26.86 -4.41
N VAL A 102 20.06 26.68 -5.72
CA VAL A 102 19.67 25.41 -6.33
C VAL A 102 20.91 24.70 -6.85
N ILE A 103 21.15 23.49 -6.37
CA ILE A 103 22.23 22.62 -6.85
C ILE A 103 21.60 21.47 -7.62
N SER A 104 22.04 21.27 -8.87
CA SER A 104 21.45 20.28 -9.76
C SER A 104 22.40 19.12 -10.08
N TYR A 105 21.84 17.92 -10.07
CA TYR A 105 22.54 16.67 -10.39
C TYR A 105 21.77 15.81 -11.38
N GLU A 106 22.49 14.94 -12.07
CA GLU A 106 21.96 13.76 -12.75
C GLU A 106 22.30 12.51 -11.93
N TRP A 107 21.31 11.65 -11.68
CA TRP A 107 21.55 10.31 -11.13
C TRP A 107 21.73 9.28 -12.25
N THR A 108 22.90 8.66 -12.30
CA THR A 108 23.31 7.70 -13.34
C THR A 108 23.33 6.24 -12.84
N GLU A 109 22.44 5.86 -11.92
CA GLU A 109 22.37 4.53 -11.26
C GLU A 109 23.50 4.23 -10.27
N GLU A 110 24.66 4.83 -10.45
CA GLU A 110 25.84 4.62 -9.59
C GLU A 110 26.18 5.86 -8.74
N GLU A 111 26.11 7.04 -9.34
CA GLU A 111 26.55 8.29 -8.71
C GLU A 111 25.70 9.50 -9.12
N PHE A 112 25.82 10.57 -8.34
CA PHE A 112 25.27 11.89 -8.66
C PHE A 112 26.33 12.70 -9.40
N LYS A 113 26.05 13.05 -10.66
CA LYS A 113 26.92 13.91 -11.47
C LYS A 113 26.40 15.35 -11.45
N PRO A 114 27.25 16.34 -11.16
CA PRO A 114 26.85 17.75 -11.26
C PRO A 114 26.31 18.05 -12.66
N MET A 115 25.13 18.67 -12.74
CA MET A 115 24.49 19.04 -13.99
C MET A 115 23.92 20.47 -13.91
N PRO A 116 24.78 21.49 -13.78
CA PRO A 116 24.34 22.89 -13.67
C PRO A 116 23.57 23.39 -14.90
N GLU A 117 23.78 22.75 -16.06
CA GLU A 117 23.07 23.07 -17.31
C GLU A 117 21.56 22.83 -17.20
N LEU A 118 21.13 21.97 -16.27
CA LEU A 118 19.71 21.72 -16.02
C LEU A 118 18.95 23.00 -15.67
N LEU A 119 19.60 23.91 -14.93
CA LEU A 119 19.02 25.18 -14.52
C LEU A 119 18.90 26.19 -15.66
N GLN A 120 19.51 25.93 -16.83
CA GLN A 120 19.33 26.74 -18.03
C GLN A 120 18.04 26.38 -18.80
N SER A 121 17.42 25.24 -18.47
CA SER A 121 16.16 24.83 -19.08
C SER A 121 15.02 25.72 -18.63
N LYS A 122 14.32 26.33 -19.59
CA LYS A 122 13.14 27.15 -19.32
C LYS A 122 12.04 26.34 -18.62
N ASP A 123 11.79 25.13 -19.09
CA ASP A 123 10.73 24.27 -18.53
C ASP A 123 11.00 23.94 -17.06
N VAL A 124 12.28 23.68 -16.72
CA VAL A 124 12.69 23.44 -15.33
C VAL A 124 12.51 24.68 -14.47
N GLN A 125 12.91 25.85 -14.98
CA GLN A 125 12.77 27.11 -14.26
C GLN A 125 11.30 27.50 -14.04
N ASP A 126 10.43 27.22 -15.01
CA ASP A 126 9.01 27.51 -14.88
C ASP A 126 8.34 26.56 -13.86
N GLU A 127 8.67 25.26 -13.86
CA GLU A 127 8.20 24.31 -12.84
C GLU A 127 8.72 24.64 -11.43
N LEU A 128 9.98 25.09 -11.30
CA LEU A 128 10.54 25.48 -9.99
C LEU A 128 9.83 26.70 -9.37
N LYS A 129 9.28 27.61 -10.19
CA LYS A 129 8.52 28.77 -9.69
C LYS A 129 7.18 28.38 -9.09
N GLU A 130 6.57 27.30 -9.58
CA GLU A 130 5.32 26.75 -9.03
C GLU A 130 5.54 26.00 -7.71
N LEU A 131 6.80 25.72 -7.36
CA LEU A 131 7.22 25.01 -6.16
C LEU A 131 8.05 25.92 -5.23
N PRO A 132 7.41 26.83 -4.47
CA PRO A 132 8.12 27.72 -3.55
C PRO A 132 8.90 26.91 -2.50
N PHE A 133 10.06 27.44 -2.08
CA PHE A 133 10.92 26.81 -1.06
C PHE A 133 10.27 26.87 0.32
N THR A 134 9.62 28.00 0.61
CA THR A 134 8.81 28.16 1.82
C THR A 134 7.40 27.60 1.56
N PRO A 135 6.93 26.62 2.36
CA PRO A 135 5.61 26.02 2.17
C PRO A 135 4.50 27.07 2.17
N GLN A 136 3.68 27.06 1.12
CA GLN A 136 2.48 27.88 1.04
C GLN A 136 1.23 27.01 1.25
N PRO A 137 0.15 27.56 1.83
CA PRO A 137 -1.13 26.87 1.88
C PRO A 137 -1.57 26.51 0.46
N TYR A 138 -1.73 25.22 0.19
CA TYR A 138 -2.16 24.73 -1.11
C TYR A 138 -3.56 24.13 -0.99
N GLU A 139 -4.52 24.70 -1.71
CA GLU A 139 -5.83 24.10 -1.90
C GLU A 139 -5.79 23.22 -3.15
N GLN A 140 -5.74 21.91 -2.95
CA GLN A 140 -5.85 20.97 -4.06
C GLN A 140 -7.30 20.52 -4.23
N GLU A 141 -7.87 20.82 -5.40
CA GLU A 141 -9.10 20.15 -5.82
C GLU A 141 -8.82 18.65 -5.97
N ARG A 142 -9.67 17.82 -5.36
CA ARG A 142 -9.55 16.37 -5.50
C ARG A 142 -9.93 15.97 -6.92
N PRO A 143 -9.03 15.35 -7.69
CA PRO A 143 -9.36 14.91 -9.03
C PRO A 143 -10.41 13.80 -8.99
N PRO A 144 -11.18 13.61 -10.09
CA PRO A 144 -12.10 12.48 -10.22
C PRO A 144 -11.40 11.13 -10.01
N VAL A 145 -12.08 10.16 -9.39
CA VAL A 145 -11.49 8.86 -9.03
C VAL A 145 -10.84 8.16 -10.24
N ARG A 146 -11.48 8.18 -11.41
CA ARG A 146 -10.91 7.61 -12.64
C ARG A 146 -9.54 8.19 -13.02
N GLU A 147 -9.33 9.48 -12.75
CA GLU A 147 -8.06 10.16 -13.02
C GLU A 147 -7.03 9.80 -11.95
N THR A 148 -7.44 9.76 -10.68
CA THR A 148 -6.61 9.25 -9.58
C THR A 148 -6.09 7.84 -9.87
N VAL A 149 -6.99 6.91 -10.23
CA VAL A 149 -6.64 5.52 -10.58
C VAL A 149 -5.67 5.48 -11.76
N ARG A 150 -5.92 6.27 -12.81
CA ARG A 150 -5.03 6.36 -13.97
C ARG A 150 -3.63 6.84 -13.56
N THR A 151 -3.54 7.85 -12.69
CA THR A 151 -2.27 8.37 -12.19
C THR A 151 -1.54 7.32 -11.36
N ARG A 152 -2.22 6.62 -10.45
CA ARG A 152 -1.63 5.52 -9.66
C ARG A 152 -1.03 4.43 -10.54
N LEU A 153 -1.76 3.98 -11.56
CA LEU A 153 -1.26 2.97 -12.51
C LEU A 153 0.02 3.45 -13.22
N ARG A 154 0.06 4.72 -13.63
CA ARG A 154 1.25 5.30 -14.28
C ARG A 154 2.42 5.44 -13.34
N ARG A 155 2.18 5.69 -12.06
CA ARG A 155 3.18 5.72 -10.99
C ARG A 155 3.59 4.33 -10.50
N ALA A 156 2.98 3.25 -11.03
CA ALA A 156 3.14 1.89 -10.51
C ALA A 156 2.75 1.75 -9.03
N GLN A 157 1.80 2.57 -8.57
CA GLN A 157 1.28 2.53 -7.21
C GLN A 157 0.11 1.54 -7.10
N GLY A 158 -0.02 0.91 -5.93
CA GLY A 158 -1.23 0.15 -5.57
C GLY A 158 -2.48 1.04 -5.55
N ILE A 159 -3.62 0.50 -5.95
CA ILE A 159 -4.89 1.21 -5.95
C ILE A 159 -5.63 0.85 -4.65
N PRO A 160 -6.00 1.84 -3.81
CA PRO A 160 -6.78 1.60 -2.61
C PRO A 160 -8.10 0.89 -2.89
N MET A 161 -8.59 0.14 -1.90
CA MET A 161 -9.82 -0.64 -2.01
C MET A 161 -11.03 0.24 -2.34
N GLU A 162 -11.10 1.44 -1.77
CA GLU A 162 -12.21 2.38 -1.96
C GLU A 162 -12.30 2.81 -3.43
N GLU A 163 -11.15 3.08 -4.06
CA GLU A 163 -11.06 3.45 -5.47
C GLU A 163 -11.43 2.26 -6.37
N LEU A 164 -10.96 1.05 -6.05
CA LEU A 164 -11.32 -0.17 -6.78
C LEU A 164 -12.82 -0.47 -6.70
N HIS A 165 -13.42 -0.28 -5.53
CA HIS A 165 -14.86 -0.46 -5.33
C HIS A 165 -15.65 0.56 -6.13
N TYR A 166 -15.27 1.84 -6.06
CA TYR A 166 -15.86 2.90 -6.88
C TYR A 166 -15.84 2.56 -8.36
N MET A 167 -14.67 2.19 -8.91
CA MET A 167 -14.53 1.87 -10.33
C MET A 167 -15.45 0.72 -10.75
N LYS A 168 -15.64 -0.29 -9.89
CA LYS A 168 -16.56 -1.40 -10.19
C LYS A 168 -18.03 -0.95 -10.30
N GLU A 169 -18.43 0.00 -9.48
CA GLU A 169 -19.80 0.54 -9.47
C GLU A 169 -20.06 1.53 -10.63
N HIS A 170 -19.01 2.02 -11.28
CA HIS A 170 -19.06 3.04 -12.33
C HIS A 170 -18.51 2.50 -13.67
N PRO A 171 -19.30 1.70 -14.41
CA PRO A 171 -18.83 1.04 -15.65
C PRO A 171 -18.42 2.03 -16.75
N GLU A 172 -18.98 3.24 -16.76
CA GLU A 172 -18.58 4.32 -17.67
C GLU A 172 -17.13 4.78 -17.44
N ASP A 173 -16.70 4.83 -16.19
CA ASP A 173 -15.33 5.20 -15.82
C ASP A 173 -14.35 4.06 -16.06
N MET A 174 -14.80 2.81 -15.91
CA MET A 174 -14.05 1.61 -16.33
C MET A 174 -13.79 1.62 -17.84
N ALA A 175 -14.83 1.82 -18.65
CA ALA A 175 -14.71 1.88 -20.11
C ALA A 175 -13.90 3.12 -20.57
N TRP A 176 -13.94 4.21 -19.80
CA TRP A 176 -13.04 5.34 -20.01
C TRP A 176 -11.58 4.96 -19.72
N LEU A 177 -11.32 4.33 -18.58
CA LEU A 177 -9.98 3.97 -18.14
C LEU A 177 -9.31 3.02 -19.13
N GLU A 178 -10.01 1.96 -19.53
CA GLU A 178 -9.55 0.98 -20.54
C GLU A 178 -9.09 1.65 -21.83
N ARG A 179 -9.84 2.64 -22.33
CA ARG A 179 -9.49 3.39 -23.54
C ARG A 179 -8.32 4.37 -23.36
N LYS A 180 -8.03 4.79 -22.13
CA LYS A 180 -7.07 5.87 -21.82
C LYS A 180 -5.72 5.39 -21.30
N VAL A 181 -5.61 4.10 -20.98
CA VAL A 181 -4.37 3.48 -20.50
C VAL A 181 -3.81 2.49 -21.51
N LYS A 182 -2.52 2.16 -21.40
CA LYS A 182 -1.91 1.10 -22.20
C LYS A 182 -2.45 -0.26 -21.74
N PRO A 183 -2.52 -1.28 -22.62
CA PRO A 183 -3.01 -2.61 -22.28
C PRO A 183 -2.39 -3.21 -21.01
N ARG A 184 -1.08 -3.04 -20.81
CA ARG A 184 -0.40 -3.52 -19.60
C ARG A 184 -0.94 -2.94 -18.29
N PHE A 185 -1.30 -1.66 -18.28
CA PHE A 185 -1.84 -1.00 -17.09
C PHE A 185 -3.28 -1.43 -16.86
N TRP A 186 -4.03 -1.66 -17.94
CA TRP A 186 -5.36 -2.24 -17.84
C TRP A 186 -5.32 -3.64 -17.24
N SER A 187 -4.41 -4.50 -17.71
CA SER A 187 -4.20 -5.83 -17.13
C SER A 187 -3.81 -5.77 -15.66
N GLN A 188 -2.92 -4.84 -15.27
CA GLN A 188 -2.53 -4.62 -13.88
C GLN A 188 -3.71 -4.18 -13.02
N PHE A 189 -4.52 -3.23 -13.51
CA PHE A 189 -5.74 -2.80 -12.84
C PHE A 189 -6.70 -3.96 -12.59
N LEU A 190 -6.98 -4.76 -13.62
CA LEU A 190 -7.87 -5.93 -13.50
C LEU A 190 -7.30 -6.99 -12.54
N ALA A 191 -5.98 -7.17 -12.52
CA ALA A 191 -5.32 -8.09 -11.60
C ALA A 191 -5.52 -7.67 -10.14
N GLN A 192 -5.31 -6.38 -9.83
CA GLN A 192 -5.57 -5.83 -8.50
C GLN A 192 -7.05 -6.00 -8.13
N LEU A 193 -7.96 -5.56 -9.00
CA LEU A 193 -9.41 -5.68 -8.80
C LEU A 193 -9.82 -7.12 -8.47
N ASN A 194 -9.36 -8.09 -9.27
CA ASN A 194 -9.68 -9.51 -9.07
C ASN A 194 -9.05 -10.11 -7.82
N SER A 195 -7.80 -9.77 -7.52
CA SER A 195 -7.11 -10.23 -6.31
C SER A 195 -7.90 -9.85 -5.05
N HIS A 196 -8.39 -8.60 -5.00
CA HIS A 196 -9.17 -8.11 -3.87
C HIS A 196 -10.51 -8.84 -3.69
N TYR A 197 -11.22 -9.14 -4.77
CA TYR A 197 -12.49 -9.87 -4.65
C TYR A 197 -12.29 -11.34 -4.26
N LYS A 198 -11.23 -12.00 -4.73
CA LYS A 198 -10.88 -13.35 -4.28
C LYS A 198 -10.54 -13.38 -2.79
N ALA A 199 -9.71 -12.44 -2.32
CA ALA A 199 -9.37 -12.33 -0.90
C ALA A 199 -10.63 -12.12 -0.02
N LYS A 200 -11.58 -11.29 -0.48
CA LYS A 200 -12.85 -11.04 0.24
C LYS A 200 -13.77 -12.27 0.25
N GLU A 201 -13.76 -13.08 -0.81
CA GLU A 201 -14.50 -14.35 -0.84
C GLU A 201 -13.86 -15.38 0.10
N GLU A 202 -12.54 -15.53 0.06
CA GLU A 202 -11.78 -16.42 0.94
C GLU A 202 -11.98 -16.06 2.43
N GLU A 203 -11.92 -14.78 2.78
CA GLU A 203 -12.17 -14.31 4.15
C GLU A 203 -13.60 -14.66 4.61
N LYS A 204 -14.61 -14.46 3.75
CA LYS A 204 -15.99 -14.87 4.05
C LYS A 204 -16.12 -16.38 4.25
N THR A 205 -15.45 -17.18 3.43
CA THR A 205 -15.45 -18.64 3.60
C THR A 205 -14.78 -19.06 4.90
N LEU A 206 -13.68 -18.41 5.29
CA LEU A 206 -12.97 -18.67 6.54
C LEU A 206 -13.82 -18.29 7.77
N GLN A 207 -14.48 -17.13 7.72
CA GLN A 207 -15.42 -16.70 8.76
C GLN A 207 -16.59 -17.67 8.88
N SER A 208 -17.17 -18.10 7.76
CA SER A 208 -18.22 -19.13 7.75
C SER A 208 -17.73 -20.44 8.36
N LEU A 209 -16.52 -20.89 8.01
CA LEU A 209 -15.94 -22.12 8.56
C LEU A 209 -15.67 -22.01 10.06
N HIS A 210 -15.23 -20.85 10.54
CA HIS A 210 -15.02 -20.58 11.95
C HIS A 210 -16.34 -20.63 12.75
N VAL A 211 -17.41 -20.04 12.21
CA VAL A 211 -18.75 -20.11 12.81
C VAL A 211 -19.23 -21.55 12.87
N THR A 212 -19.14 -22.30 11.76
CA THR A 212 -19.54 -23.71 11.72
C THR A 212 -18.74 -24.56 12.70
N THR A 213 -17.41 -24.37 12.77
CA THR A 213 -16.54 -25.09 13.71
C THR A 213 -16.90 -24.78 15.17
N THR A 214 -17.21 -23.53 15.47
CA THR A 214 -17.62 -23.11 16.82
C THR A 214 -18.96 -23.72 17.21
N ILE A 215 -19.94 -23.72 16.30
CA ILE A 215 -21.24 -24.38 16.51
C ILE A 215 -21.05 -25.88 16.74
N CYS A 216 -20.25 -26.56 15.91
CA CYS A 216 -19.97 -27.99 16.09
C CYS A 216 -19.30 -28.28 17.43
N LYS A 217 -18.36 -27.44 17.90
CA LYS A 217 -17.75 -27.60 19.23
C LYS A 217 -18.76 -27.43 20.36
N LEU A 218 -19.65 -26.45 20.28
CA LEU A 218 -20.71 -26.26 21.29
C LEU A 218 -21.67 -27.44 21.32
N ILE A 219 -22.11 -27.93 20.15
CA ILE A 219 -22.95 -29.14 20.07
C ILE A 219 -22.23 -30.35 20.66
N ILE A 220 -20.94 -30.54 20.37
CA ILE A 220 -20.17 -31.67 20.93
C ILE A 220 -20.03 -31.55 22.44
N VAL A 221 -19.81 -30.35 22.99
CA VAL A 221 -19.72 -30.12 24.44
C VAL A 221 -21.07 -30.38 25.11
N ASP A 222 -22.17 -29.87 24.55
CA ASP A 222 -23.53 -30.15 25.04
C ASP A 222 -23.84 -31.65 25.01
N PHE A 223 -23.44 -32.35 23.93
CA PHE A 223 -23.54 -33.81 23.85
C PHE A 223 -22.64 -34.51 24.87
N TYR A 224 -21.46 -33.98 25.19
CA TYR A 224 -20.54 -34.60 26.15
C TYR A 224 -21.01 -34.39 27.60
N GLU A 225 -21.61 -33.24 27.91
CA GLU A 225 -22.27 -32.98 29.20
C GLU A 225 -23.56 -33.81 29.36
N ASP A 226 -24.35 -33.97 28.29
CA ASP A 226 -25.49 -34.88 28.27
C ASP A 226 -25.04 -36.35 28.38
N VAL A 227 -23.92 -36.75 27.77
CA VAL A 227 -23.37 -38.11 27.87
C VAL A 227 -22.73 -38.40 29.23
N GLN A 228 -22.17 -37.41 29.93
CA GLN A 228 -21.74 -37.56 31.33
C GLN A 228 -22.94 -37.77 32.28
N ASN A 229 -24.10 -37.15 31.98
CA ASN A 229 -25.36 -37.47 32.66
C ASN A 229 -25.96 -38.82 32.26
N VAL A 230 -25.54 -39.39 31.12
CA VAL A 230 -25.95 -40.71 30.64
C VAL A 230 -24.79 -41.71 30.77
N THR A 231 -24.16 -41.75 31.95
CA THR A 231 -23.28 -42.86 32.37
C THR A 231 -24.09 -44.13 32.71
N ASN A 232 -25.14 -44.42 31.93
CA ASN A 232 -25.93 -45.66 32.00
C ASN A 232 -26.32 -46.25 30.64
N VAL A 233 -25.92 -45.67 29.49
CA VAL A 233 -26.26 -46.22 28.15
C VAL A 233 -25.04 -46.67 27.33
N VAL A 234 -23.81 -46.49 27.85
CA VAL A 234 -22.54 -46.87 27.17
C VAL A 234 -22.36 -48.40 26.99
N SER A 235 -23.35 -49.22 27.35
CA SER A 235 -23.31 -50.66 27.08
C SER A 235 -23.52 -51.04 25.60
N LEU A 236 -23.99 -50.17 24.70
CA LEU A 236 -24.53 -50.63 23.41
C LEU A 236 -23.76 -50.28 22.12
N MET A 237 -22.60 -49.64 22.16
CA MET A 237 -21.81 -49.38 20.93
C MET A 237 -20.32 -49.70 21.05
N LYS A 238 -19.99 -50.82 21.71
CA LYS A 238 -18.75 -51.55 21.41
C LYS A 238 -18.92 -52.34 20.11
N THR A 239 -18.92 -51.66 18.96
CA THR A 239 -18.47 -52.21 17.65
C THR A 239 -18.69 -51.19 16.54
N ARG A 240 -17.64 -50.45 16.19
CA ARG A 240 -17.05 -50.40 14.83
C ARG A 240 -15.99 -49.30 14.77
N ASN A 241 -14.78 -49.74 14.45
CA ASN A 241 -13.61 -48.93 14.14
C ASN A 241 -13.80 -48.13 12.84
N SER A 242 -12.99 -47.06 12.75
CA SER A 242 -12.64 -46.28 11.56
C SER A 242 -13.52 -45.05 11.28
N ILE A 243 -13.04 -43.90 11.77
CA ILE A 243 -13.57 -42.57 11.46
C ILE A 243 -13.00 -42.11 10.12
N SER A 244 -13.89 -42.01 9.14
CA SER A 244 -13.82 -41.02 8.05
C SER A 244 -15.28 -40.72 7.73
N LEU A 245 -15.90 -39.79 8.47
CA LEU A 245 -17.27 -39.37 8.18
C LEU A 245 -17.21 -38.20 7.21
N ASP A 246 -17.72 -38.42 6.00
CA ASP A 246 -17.96 -37.38 5.01
C ASP A 246 -19.02 -36.39 5.54
N LEU A 247 -18.91 -35.13 5.08
CA LEU A 247 -19.77 -34.01 5.50
C LEU A 247 -21.28 -34.29 5.31
N LEU A 248 -21.64 -35.16 4.36
CA LEU A 248 -23.02 -35.62 4.14
C LEU A 248 -23.49 -36.60 5.23
N GLU A 249 -22.62 -37.50 5.69
CA GLU A 249 -22.96 -38.48 6.73
C GLU A 249 -23.15 -37.78 8.09
N MET A 250 -22.37 -36.73 8.37
CA MET A 250 -22.61 -35.90 9.57
C MET A 250 -23.94 -35.16 9.51
N GLN A 251 -24.39 -34.71 8.33
CA GLN A 251 -25.69 -34.07 8.16
C GLN A 251 -26.86 -35.03 8.42
N GLU A 252 -26.76 -36.29 7.95
CA GLU A 252 -27.77 -37.31 8.21
C GLU A 252 -27.81 -37.72 9.69
N VAL A 253 -26.64 -37.88 10.33
CA VAL A 253 -26.57 -38.20 11.77
C VAL A 253 -27.17 -37.07 12.61
N ILE A 254 -26.86 -35.80 12.29
CA ILE A 254 -27.44 -34.64 12.97
C ILE A 254 -28.96 -34.56 12.73
N GLN A 255 -29.44 -34.79 11.51
CA GLN A 255 -30.88 -34.82 11.22
C GLN A 255 -31.61 -35.92 12.00
N VAL A 256 -31.06 -37.14 12.04
CA VAL A 256 -31.66 -38.26 12.77
C VAL A 256 -31.70 -37.99 14.28
N LEU A 257 -30.65 -37.35 14.83
CA LEU A 257 -30.59 -37.00 16.26
C LEU A 257 -31.52 -35.83 16.61
N CYS A 258 -31.62 -34.81 15.76
CA CYS A 258 -32.58 -33.72 15.93
C CYS A 258 -34.04 -34.22 15.83
N HIS A 259 -34.33 -35.14 14.91
CA HIS A 259 -35.66 -35.72 14.77
C HIS A 259 -36.05 -36.57 15.99
N ARG A 260 -35.11 -37.32 16.58
CA ARG A 260 -35.33 -38.05 17.85
C ARG A 260 -35.58 -37.12 19.03
N ARG A 261 -34.87 -35.98 19.14
CA ARG A 261 -35.07 -35.01 20.24
C ARG A 261 -36.42 -34.30 20.15
N LEU A 262 -36.87 -33.94 18.93
CA LEU A 262 -38.20 -33.36 18.69
C LEU A 262 -39.33 -34.37 18.94
N SER A 263 -39.11 -35.66 18.64
CA SER A 263 -40.09 -36.72 18.91
C SER A 263 -40.23 -37.02 20.41
N ASN A 264 -39.16 -36.89 21.19
CA ASN A 264 -39.19 -37.10 22.65
C ASN A 264 -39.77 -35.92 23.44
N HIS A 265 -39.84 -34.71 22.86
CA HIS A 265 -40.52 -33.56 23.48
C HIS A 265 -42.02 -33.46 23.12
N ALA A 266 -42.52 -34.29 22.21
CA ALA A 266 -43.95 -34.33 21.84
C ALA A 266 -44.80 -35.31 22.68
N ILE A 267 -44.20 -35.99 23.66
CA ILE A 267 -44.91 -36.82 24.66
C ILE A 267 -44.65 -36.24 26.05
N LEU A 268 -45.30 -35.12 26.34
CA LEU A 268 -45.62 -34.64 27.69
C LEU A 268 -46.96 -33.90 27.63
#